data_AF-A0A2P8ERY1-F1
#
_entry.id   AF-A0A2P8ERY1-F1
#
_cell.length_a   1.000
_cell.length_b   1.000
_cell.length_c   1.000
_cell.angle_alpha   90.00
_cell.angle_beta   90.00
_cell.angle_gamma   90.00
#
_symmetry.space_group_name_H-M   'P 1'
#
loop_
_entity.id
_entity.type
_entity.pdbx_description
1 polymer ?
#
loop_
_entity_poly.entity_id
_entity_poly.type
_entity_poly.pdbx_seq_one_letter_code
_entity_poly.pdbx_strand_id
1 'polypeptide(L)'
;MAAKRVDFQRELESMFLRARRQNQRSITVSAGDLHRIVGDYPGADHRMPVCCSVMRQVMRDSDEVLESPLKGNGASLRIRYQIPRSKIVGEQGDMLPAVSVNDANFQRIGAVSNTQVGKDFEKAASQVFARQDIQVQPDFSVPVGIGRLRKKHCFDLGSSNPPILVECKSHRWTTGGNTPSAKLTVWNEAMYYFAVAPLGFRKVLFVLRDHSESRGLTLAEHYVSRYLHLIPEDVEIWEFDEETGAVSVMDLQSLRNSSH
;
A
#
# COMPACT_ATOMS: atom_id res chain seq x y z
N MET A 1 19.63 12.05 0.03
CA MET A 1 18.34 11.47 0.47
C MET A 1 18.62 10.07 1.03
N ALA A 2 18.08 9.70 2.19
CA ALA A 2 18.37 8.38 2.79
C ALA A 2 17.72 7.22 2.01
N ALA A 3 18.47 6.14 1.77
CA ALA A 3 18.01 4.97 1.05
C ALA A 3 16.85 4.24 1.78
N LYS A 4 15.75 3.99 1.06
CA LYS A 4 14.56 3.29 1.56
C LYS A 4 14.66 1.79 1.26
N ARG A 5 13.87 0.98 1.97
CA ARG A 5 13.81 -0.49 1.78
C ARG A 5 13.54 -0.88 0.32
N VAL A 6 12.70 -0.11 -0.36
CA VAL A 6 12.33 -0.30 -1.77
C VAL A 6 13.54 -0.16 -2.69
N ASP A 7 14.46 0.75 -2.38
CA ASP A 7 15.65 0.98 -3.22
C ASP A 7 16.60 -0.23 -3.17
N PHE A 8 16.78 -0.83 -1.99
CA PHE A 8 17.57 -2.06 -1.82
C PHE A 8 16.93 -3.27 -2.53
N GLN A 9 15.60 -3.38 -2.45
CA GLN A 9 14.88 -4.47 -3.11
C GLN A 9 15.00 -4.36 -4.64
N ARG A 10 14.81 -3.16 -5.19
CA ARG A 10 14.90 -2.90 -6.63
C ARG A 10 16.30 -3.22 -7.18
N GLU A 11 17.36 -2.80 -6.48
CA GLU A 11 18.72 -3.07 -6.97
C GLU A 11 19.08 -4.56 -6.88
N LEU A 12 18.64 -5.25 -5.83
CA LEU A 12 18.86 -6.69 -5.70
C LEU A 12 18.14 -7.49 -6.80
N GLU A 13 16.91 -7.10 -7.15
CA GLU A 13 16.18 -7.68 -8.27
C GLU A 13 16.86 -7.39 -9.62
N SER A 14 17.40 -6.19 -9.81
CA SER A 14 18.21 -5.82 -10.99
C SER A 14 19.45 -6.71 -11.12
N MET A 15 20.16 -7.00 -10.03
CA MET A 15 21.29 -7.93 -10.01
C MET A 15 20.88 -9.34 -10.44
N PHE A 16 19.74 -9.84 -9.98
CA PHE A 16 19.22 -11.16 -10.40
C PHE A 16 18.87 -11.20 -11.88
N LEU A 17 18.25 -10.15 -12.41
CA LEU A 17 17.92 -10.05 -13.84
C LEU A 17 19.18 -10.00 -14.70
N ARG A 18 20.22 -9.28 -14.28
CA ARG A 18 21.53 -9.24 -14.96
C ARG A 18 22.21 -10.61 -14.96
N ALA A 19 22.27 -11.28 -13.81
CA ALA A 19 22.82 -12.63 -13.69
C ALA A 19 22.07 -13.63 -14.60
N ARG A 20 20.74 -13.52 -14.66
CA ARG A 20 19.90 -14.35 -15.54
C ARG A 20 20.18 -14.10 -17.02
N ARG A 21 20.28 -12.83 -17.45
CA ARG A 21 20.63 -12.49 -18.85
C ARG A 21 22.01 -13.01 -19.24
N GLN A 22 22.90 -13.14 -18.27
CA GLN A 22 24.24 -13.70 -18.46
C GLN A 22 24.30 -15.23 -18.29
N ASN A 23 23.15 -15.92 -18.21
CA ASN A 23 23.05 -17.37 -17.99
C ASN A 23 23.87 -17.87 -16.78
N GLN A 24 24.07 -17.04 -15.77
CA GLN A 24 24.75 -17.46 -14.54
C GLN A 24 23.83 -18.39 -13.74
N ARG A 25 24.41 -19.47 -13.18
CA ARG A 25 23.70 -20.42 -12.30
C ARG A 25 23.51 -19.89 -10.88
N SER A 26 24.32 -18.92 -10.48
CA SER A 26 24.24 -18.27 -9.18
C SER A 26 24.88 -16.89 -9.22
N ILE A 27 24.47 -16.01 -8.31
CA ILE A 27 25.12 -14.73 -8.06
C ILE A 27 25.41 -14.57 -6.57
N THR A 28 26.60 -14.11 -6.23
CA THR A 28 26.96 -13.76 -4.85
C THR A 28 26.78 -12.27 -4.66
N VAL A 29 25.98 -11.85 -3.68
CA VAL A 29 25.75 -10.44 -3.37
C VAL A 29 26.21 -10.16 -1.95
N SER A 30 26.98 -9.08 -1.80
CA SER A 30 27.44 -8.54 -0.52
C SER A 30 26.53 -7.39 -0.07
N ALA A 31 26.20 -7.33 1.22
CA ALA A 31 25.42 -6.24 1.79
C ALA A 31 26.15 -4.90 1.68
N GLY A 32 27.48 -4.90 1.79
CA GLY A 32 28.30 -3.69 1.59
C GLY A 32 28.22 -3.15 0.16
N ASP A 33 28.28 -4.03 -0.84
CA ASP A 33 28.25 -3.62 -2.25
C ASP A 33 26.85 -3.18 -2.67
N LEU A 34 25.82 -3.93 -2.28
CA LEU A 34 24.43 -3.54 -2.50
C LEU A 34 24.13 -2.17 -1.88
N HIS A 35 24.66 -1.90 -0.68
CA HIS A 35 24.45 -0.64 -0.01
C HIS A 35 25.17 0.54 -0.67
N ARG A 36 26.38 0.34 -1.20
CA ARG A 36 27.12 1.38 -1.94
C ARG A 36 26.46 1.73 -3.27
N ILE A 37 25.78 0.78 -3.90
CA ILE A 37 25.07 1.01 -5.16
C ILE A 37 23.75 1.78 -4.92
N VAL A 38 23.08 1.52 -3.81
CA VAL A 38 21.76 2.07 -3.49
C VAL A 38 21.83 3.45 -2.81
N GLY A 39 22.97 3.82 -2.21
CA GLY A 39 23.17 5.14 -1.61
C GLY A 39 24.63 5.53 -1.43
N ASP A 40 24.86 6.77 -0.98
CA ASP A 40 26.19 7.32 -0.72
C ASP A 40 26.83 6.67 0.53
N TYR A 41 27.57 5.58 0.32
CA TYR A 41 28.40 4.96 1.37
C TYR A 41 29.89 5.23 1.10
N PRO A 42 30.69 5.62 2.12
CA PRO A 42 30.36 5.66 3.55
C PRO A 42 29.69 6.97 4.00
N GLY A 43 28.58 6.84 4.75
CA GLY A 43 27.84 7.96 5.36
C GLY A 43 27.22 7.54 6.70
N ALA A 44 26.94 8.51 7.58
CA ALA A 44 26.52 8.29 8.98
C ALA A 44 25.15 7.61 9.18
N ASP A 45 24.42 7.30 8.10
CA ASP A 45 23.11 6.68 8.16
C ASP A 45 23.24 5.14 8.07
N HIS A 46 23.21 4.48 9.23
CA HIS A 46 23.42 3.04 9.40
C HIS A 46 22.25 2.19 8.89
N ARG A 47 21.78 2.41 7.66
CA ARG A 47 20.67 1.65 7.03
C ARG A 47 21.04 0.20 6.69
N MET A 48 22.22 -0.25 7.12
CA MET A 48 22.73 -1.61 6.98
C MET A 48 21.80 -2.71 7.52
N PRO A 49 21.09 -2.56 8.67
CA PRO A 49 20.10 -3.55 9.10
C PRO A 49 18.93 -3.72 8.11
N VAL A 50 18.52 -2.63 7.45
CA VAL A 50 17.46 -2.68 6.43
C VAL A 50 17.96 -3.41 5.18
N CYS A 51 19.18 -3.12 4.73
CA CYS A 51 19.84 -3.83 3.63
C CYS A 51 19.95 -5.34 3.90
N CYS A 52 20.50 -5.71 5.07
CA CYS A 52 20.65 -7.11 5.47
C CYS A 52 19.31 -7.85 5.61
N SER A 53 18.29 -7.17 6.15
CA SER A 53 16.93 -7.74 6.25
C SER A 53 16.33 -8.02 4.88
N VAL A 54 16.48 -7.10 3.92
CA VAL A 54 16.01 -7.30 2.53
C VAL A 54 16.68 -8.50 1.89
N MET A 55 18.01 -8.60 1.99
CA MET A 55 18.75 -9.73 1.43
C MET A 55 18.29 -11.07 2.01
N ARG A 56 18.12 -11.18 3.33
CA ARG A 56 17.62 -12.43 3.95
C ARG A 56 16.18 -12.76 3.56
N GLN A 57 15.32 -11.75 3.48
CA GLN A 57 13.90 -11.95 3.17
C GLN A 57 13.67 -12.51 1.76
N VAL A 58 14.59 -12.27 0.83
CA VAL A 58 14.48 -12.78 -0.54
C VAL A 58 15.14 -14.14 -0.74
N MET A 59 15.80 -14.71 0.28
CA MET A 59 16.40 -16.04 0.21
C MET A 59 15.33 -17.14 0.01
N ARG A 60 15.76 -18.24 -0.60
CA ARG A 60 15.04 -19.52 -0.71
C ARG A 60 15.92 -20.64 -0.14
N ASP A 61 15.36 -21.82 0.04
CA ASP A 61 16.09 -23.00 0.54
C ASP A 61 17.31 -23.38 -0.33
N SER A 62 17.32 -22.99 -1.60
CA SER A 62 18.44 -23.19 -2.52
C SER A 62 19.58 -22.18 -2.35
N ASP A 63 19.37 -21.09 -1.62
CA ASP A 63 20.36 -20.02 -1.44
C ASP A 63 21.21 -20.24 -0.20
N GLU A 64 22.44 -19.73 -0.21
CA GLU A 64 23.43 -20.01 0.82
C GLU A 64 23.98 -18.71 1.42
N VAL A 65 23.97 -18.57 2.75
CA VAL A 65 24.72 -17.50 3.42
C VAL A 65 26.19 -17.90 3.47
N LEU A 66 27.05 -17.22 2.71
CA LEU A 66 28.48 -17.50 2.65
C LEU A 66 29.26 -16.86 3.79
N GLU A 67 28.84 -15.66 4.21
CA GLU A 67 29.48 -14.93 5.31
C GLU A 67 28.42 -14.12 6.05
N SER A 68 28.48 -14.08 7.37
CA SER A 68 27.63 -13.22 8.18
C SER A 68 28.40 -12.62 9.35
N PRO A 69 28.10 -11.36 9.74
CA PRO A 69 28.75 -10.74 10.89
C PRO A 69 28.32 -11.38 12.21
N LEU A 70 29.22 -11.41 13.20
CA LEU A 70 28.97 -11.95 14.55
C LEU A 70 27.76 -11.33 15.26
N LYS A 71 27.43 -10.07 14.94
CA LYS A 71 26.27 -9.34 15.48
C LYS A 71 25.03 -9.39 14.57
N GLY A 72 24.99 -10.32 13.61
CA GLY A 72 23.87 -10.52 12.70
C GLY A 72 23.87 -9.55 11.51
N ASN A 73 23.66 -8.25 11.72
CA ASN A 73 23.55 -7.27 10.63
C ASN A 73 24.86 -6.52 10.40
N GLY A 74 25.33 -6.44 9.16
CA GLY A 74 26.59 -5.77 8.82
C GLY A 74 27.03 -5.95 7.37
N ALA A 75 27.97 -5.11 6.94
CA ALA A 75 28.44 -5.05 5.55
C ALA A 75 29.10 -6.34 5.05
N SER A 76 29.59 -7.19 5.96
CA SER A 76 30.22 -8.48 5.64
C SER A 76 29.22 -9.58 5.29
N LEU A 77 27.91 -9.34 5.40
CA LEU A 77 26.90 -10.32 4.97
C LEU A 77 27.03 -10.59 3.48
N ARG A 78 27.36 -11.83 3.10
CA ARG A 78 27.37 -12.31 1.71
C ARG A 78 26.41 -13.49 1.55
N ILE A 79 25.54 -13.40 0.56
CA ILE A 79 24.59 -14.46 0.22
C ILE A 79 24.77 -14.84 -1.24
N ARG A 80 24.90 -16.15 -1.49
CA ARG A 80 24.86 -16.75 -2.82
C ARG A 80 23.42 -17.12 -3.14
N TYR A 81 22.88 -16.45 -4.15
CA TYR A 81 21.55 -16.72 -4.68
C TYR A 81 21.65 -17.60 -5.92
N GLN A 82 20.83 -18.65 -6.00
CA GLN A 82 20.73 -19.48 -7.20
C GLN A 82 19.85 -18.81 -8.26
N ILE A 83 20.26 -18.93 -9.52
CA ILE A 83 19.62 -18.35 -10.70
C ILE A 83 19.46 -19.46 -11.76
N PRO A 84 18.32 -19.60 -12.46
CA PRO A 84 17.14 -18.75 -12.40
C PRO A 84 16.28 -19.02 -11.16
N ARG A 85 15.73 -17.96 -10.57
CA ARG A 85 14.71 -18.08 -9.51
C ARG A 85 13.38 -18.50 -10.17
N SER A 86 13.16 -19.81 -10.33
CA SER A 86 11.91 -20.36 -10.88
C SER A 86 10.70 -19.86 -10.08
N LYS A 87 9.59 -19.56 -10.75
CA LYS A 87 8.31 -19.35 -10.05
C LYS A 87 7.92 -20.65 -9.34
N ILE A 88 7.20 -20.53 -8.22
CA ILE A 88 6.61 -21.66 -7.50
C ILE A 88 5.92 -22.58 -8.53
N VAL A 89 6.28 -23.85 -8.51
CA VAL A 89 5.65 -24.91 -9.28
C VAL A 89 4.27 -25.14 -8.67
N GLY A 90 3.22 -24.68 -9.35
CA GLY A 90 1.88 -25.27 -9.26
C GLY A 90 1.74 -26.29 -10.39
N GLU A 91 1.17 -27.45 -10.09
CA GLU A 91 1.15 -28.63 -10.94
C GLU A 91 0.49 -28.41 -12.32
N GLN A 92 0.90 -29.27 -13.26
CA GLN A 92 0.48 -29.45 -14.66
C GLN A 92 1.21 -28.56 -15.68
N GLY A 93 2.10 -29.22 -16.42
CA GLY A 93 3.00 -28.63 -17.38
C GLY A 93 2.33 -28.24 -18.68
N ASP A 94 2.69 -27.07 -19.17
CA ASP A 94 2.84 -26.80 -20.60
C ASP A 94 3.85 -25.66 -20.79
N MET A 95 4.73 -25.84 -21.77
CA MET A 95 5.75 -24.89 -22.19
C MET A 95 5.16 -23.98 -23.27
N LEU A 96 5.08 -22.67 -23.02
CA LEU A 96 4.67 -21.69 -24.03
C LEU A 96 5.68 -20.53 -24.15
N PRO A 97 5.79 -19.94 -25.36
CA PRO A 97 7.04 -19.41 -25.89
C PRO A 97 7.34 -17.98 -25.43
N ALA A 98 8.57 -17.55 -25.73
CA ALA A 98 9.06 -16.20 -25.54
C ALA A 98 8.08 -15.16 -26.08
N VAL A 99 7.53 -14.30 -25.21
CA VAL A 99 6.79 -13.10 -25.61
C VAL A 99 7.43 -11.86 -24.99
N SER A 100 7.54 -10.87 -25.88
CA SER A 100 8.04 -9.52 -25.76
C SER A 100 7.81 -8.80 -24.44
N VAL A 101 8.81 -7.98 -24.15
CA VAL A 101 8.80 -6.85 -23.21
C VAL A 101 7.50 -6.06 -23.35
N ASN A 102 6.69 -6.05 -22.30
CA ASN A 102 5.80 -4.94 -21.93
C ASN A 102 5.46 -5.06 -20.44
N ASP A 103 5.95 -4.10 -19.67
CA ASP A 103 5.51 -3.63 -18.34
C ASP A 103 4.73 -4.62 -17.47
N ALA A 104 5.41 -5.68 -17.02
CA ALA A 104 4.84 -6.63 -16.09
C ALA A 104 5.04 -6.18 -14.64
N ASN A 105 3.99 -5.57 -14.10
CA ASN A 105 3.47 -5.75 -12.73
C ASN A 105 4.43 -6.40 -11.72
N PHE A 106 4.92 -5.56 -10.80
CA PHE A 106 5.67 -5.94 -9.59
C PHE A 106 4.77 -6.62 -8.56
N GLN A 107 4.34 -7.85 -8.83
CA GLN A 107 3.64 -8.67 -7.83
C GLN A 107 4.45 -9.93 -7.52
N ARG A 108 4.67 -10.17 -6.22
CA ARG A 108 5.19 -11.43 -5.67
C ARG A 108 4.18 -12.53 -5.97
N ILE A 109 4.65 -13.67 -6.46
CA ILE A 109 3.81 -14.85 -6.67
C ILE A 109 3.28 -15.30 -5.32
N GLY A 110 1.96 -15.27 -5.16
CA GLY A 110 1.26 -15.65 -3.93
C GLY A 110 0.97 -14.52 -2.94
N ALA A 111 1.39 -13.28 -3.20
CA ALA A 111 0.90 -12.13 -2.42
C ALA A 111 -0.14 -11.39 -3.25
N VAL A 112 -1.40 -11.33 -2.76
CA VAL A 112 -2.34 -10.30 -3.21
C VAL A 112 -1.62 -8.98 -2.95
N SER A 113 -1.23 -8.26 -4.00
CA SER A 113 -0.51 -7.01 -3.81
C SER A 113 -1.41 -6.02 -3.09
N ASN A 114 -0.86 -5.09 -2.31
CA ASN A 114 -1.66 -4.02 -1.69
C ASN A 114 -2.49 -3.25 -2.74
N THR A 115 -2.00 -3.17 -3.98
CA THR A 115 -2.74 -2.62 -5.11
C THR A 115 -3.94 -3.48 -5.49
N GLN A 116 -3.80 -4.81 -5.49
CA GLN A 116 -4.92 -5.72 -5.75
C GLN A 116 -5.94 -5.69 -4.60
N VAL A 117 -5.49 -5.69 -3.35
CA VAL A 117 -6.37 -5.52 -2.17
C VAL A 117 -7.17 -4.22 -2.27
N GLY A 118 -6.51 -3.12 -2.67
CA GLY A 118 -7.18 -1.83 -2.90
C GLY A 118 -8.27 -1.93 -3.97
N LYS A 119 -7.94 -2.51 -5.14
CA LYS A 119 -8.90 -2.68 -6.24
C LYS A 119 -10.07 -3.59 -5.90
N ASP A 120 -9.82 -4.67 -5.17
CA ASP A 120 -10.89 -5.58 -4.72
C ASP A 120 -11.83 -4.86 -3.74
N PHE A 121 -11.26 -4.01 -2.88
CA PHE A 121 -12.02 -3.17 -1.96
C PHE A 121 -12.84 -2.08 -2.67
N GLU A 122 -12.25 -1.38 -3.66
CA GLU A 122 -12.97 -0.44 -4.54
C GLU A 122 -14.14 -1.12 -5.27
N LYS A 123 -13.96 -2.36 -5.71
CA LYS A 123 -15.02 -3.16 -6.33
C LYS A 123 -16.13 -3.49 -5.34
N ALA A 124 -15.79 -3.87 -4.10
CA ALA A 124 -16.76 -4.11 -3.04
C ALA A 124 -17.57 -2.84 -2.72
N ALA A 125 -16.90 -1.69 -2.59
CA ALA A 125 -17.54 -0.39 -2.42
C ALA A 125 -18.50 -0.07 -3.58
N SER A 126 -18.08 -0.29 -4.83
CA SER A 126 -18.94 -0.10 -6.01
C SER A 126 -20.22 -0.94 -5.94
N GLN A 127 -20.12 -2.20 -5.50
CA GLN A 127 -21.27 -3.08 -5.32
C GLN A 127 -22.20 -2.62 -4.18
N VAL A 128 -21.64 -2.03 -3.12
CA VAL A 128 -22.44 -1.41 -2.06
C VAL A 128 -23.25 -0.24 -2.60
N PHE A 129 -22.63 0.68 -3.34
CA PHE A 129 -23.36 1.81 -3.92
C PHE A 129 -24.38 1.37 -4.97
N ALA A 130 -24.06 0.37 -5.79
CA ALA A 130 -25.00 -0.18 -6.77
C ALA A 130 -26.26 -0.78 -6.11
N ARG A 131 -26.13 -1.40 -4.93
CA ARG A 131 -27.28 -1.90 -4.14
C ARG A 131 -28.18 -0.79 -3.59
N GLN A 132 -27.70 0.45 -3.60
CA GLN A 132 -28.46 1.65 -3.24
C GLN A 132 -28.87 2.47 -4.47
N ASP A 133 -28.87 1.84 -5.66
CA ASP A 133 -29.18 2.48 -6.94
C ASP A 133 -28.24 3.65 -7.32
N ILE A 134 -27.04 3.72 -6.73
CA ILE A 134 -26.01 4.71 -7.07
C ILE A 134 -24.93 4.01 -7.91
N GLN A 135 -24.93 4.28 -9.21
CA GLN A 135 -23.87 3.80 -10.11
C GLN A 135 -22.66 4.71 -10.02
N VAL A 136 -21.54 4.16 -9.56
CA VAL A 136 -20.23 4.84 -9.50
C VAL A 136 -19.25 4.21 -10.47
N GLN A 137 -18.32 5.01 -10.98
CA GLN A 137 -17.24 4.58 -11.84
C GLN A 137 -15.88 4.81 -11.15
N PRO A 138 -14.86 3.98 -11.46
CA PRO A 138 -13.51 4.17 -10.93
C PRO A 138 -12.84 5.40 -11.52
N ASP A 139 -11.76 5.83 -10.87
CA ASP A 139 -10.86 6.89 -11.33
C ASP A 139 -11.60 8.21 -11.68
N PHE A 140 -12.56 8.60 -10.84
CA PHE A 140 -13.43 9.75 -11.11
C PHE A 140 -12.71 11.07 -10.83
N SER A 141 -12.42 11.81 -11.89
CA SER A 141 -11.62 13.03 -11.80
C SER A 141 -12.45 14.31 -11.73
N VAL A 142 -12.18 15.15 -10.73
CA VAL A 142 -12.77 16.49 -10.61
C VAL A 142 -11.69 17.56 -10.36
N PRO A 143 -11.93 18.83 -10.74
CA PRO A 143 -11.01 19.91 -10.43
C PRO A 143 -11.07 20.28 -8.94
N VAL A 144 -9.98 20.06 -8.22
CA VAL A 144 -9.82 20.47 -6.81
C VAL A 144 -8.83 21.62 -6.68
N GLY A 145 -8.96 22.46 -5.64
CA GLY A 145 -7.96 23.47 -5.32
C GLY A 145 -8.47 24.63 -4.47
N ILE A 146 -7.54 25.37 -3.87
CA ILE A 146 -7.84 26.56 -3.07
C ILE A 146 -7.83 27.79 -3.98
N GLY A 147 -8.92 28.54 -3.96
CA GLY A 147 -9.06 29.77 -4.75
C GLY A 147 -9.22 29.50 -6.26
N ARG A 148 -8.46 30.24 -7.07
CA ARG A 148 -8.59 30.24 -8.55
C ARG A 148 -7.87 29.09 -9.24
N LEU A 149 -6.76 28.60 -8.68
CA LEU A 149 -5.98 27.53 -9.29
C LEU A 149 -6.61 26.19 -8.94
N ARG A 150 -6.83 25.36 -9.97
CA ARG A 150 -7.43 24.03 -9.84
C ARG A 150 -6.57 23.00 -10.56
N LYS A 151 -6.43 21.82 -9.96
CA LYS A 151 -5.78 20.64 -10.55
C LYS A 151 -6.78 19.49 -10.51
N LYS A 152 -6.75 18.62 -11.52
CA LYS A 152 -7.52 17.36 -11.47
C LYS A 152 -7.01 16.49 -10.33
N HIS A 153 -7.90 16.10 -9.43
CA HIS A 153 -7.71 15.01 -8.50
C HIS A 153 -8.60 13.85 -8.91
N CYS A 154 -8.07 12.64 -8.77
CA CYS A 154 -8.74 11.41 -9.15
C CYS A 154 -9.22 10.73 -7.86
N PHE A 155 -10.52 10.73 -7.64
CA PHE A 155 -11.14 9.98 -6.54
C PHE A 155 -11.23 8.51 -6.94
N ASP A 156 -11.12 7.61 -5.95
CA ASP A 156 -11.14 6.17 -6.17
C ASP A 156 -12.44 5.74 -6.89
N LEU A 157 -13.60 6.28 -6.48
CA LEU A 157 -14.88 6.13 -7.19
C LEU A 157 -15.64 7.46 -7.25
N GLY A 158 -16.55 7.59 -8.21
CA GLY A 158 -17.49 8.72 -8.24
C GLY A 158 -18.51 8.63 -9.35
N SER A 159 -19.43 9.60 -9.38
CA SER A 159 -20.41 9.77 -10.47
C SER A 159 -20.77 11.25 -10.60
N SER A 160 -21.16 11.66 -11.80
CA SER A 160 -21.75 12.98 -12.05
C SER A 160 -23.27 12.99 -11.88
N ASN A 161 -23.93 11.82 -11.90
CA ASN A 161 -25.37 11.70 -11.75
C ASN A 161 -25.76 10.37 -11.05
N PRO A 162 -26.17 10.40 -9.77
CA PRO A 162 -26.12 11.57 -8.89
C PRO A 162 -24.65 11.97 -8.61
N PRO A 163 -24.36 13.26 -8.33
CA PRO A 163 -23.01 13.74 -8.05
C PRO A 163 -22.49 13.16 -6.72
N ILE A 164 -21.51 12.27 -6.80
CA ILE A 164 -20.86 11.65 -5.63
C ILE A 164 -19.35 11.47 -5.86
N LEU A 165 -18.56 11.66 -4.80
CA LEU A 165 -17.12 11.41 -4.73
C LEU A 165 -16.83 10.44 -3.60
N VAL A 166 -16.00 9.43 -3.86
CA VAL A 166 -15.67 8.40 -2.88
C VAL A 166 -14.16 8.17 -2.83
N GLU A 167 -13.60 8.21 -1.63
CA GLU A 167 -12.23 7.74 -1.35
C GLU A 167 -12.32 6.42 -0.58
N CYS A 168 -11.69 5.37 -1.10
CA CYS A 168 -11.66 4.04 -0.53
C CYS A 168 -10.37 3.81 0.25
N LYS A 169 -10.45 3.33 1.50
CA LYS A 169 -9.25 3.02 2.30
C LYS A 169 -9.43 1.72 3.10
N SER A 170 -8.82 0.64 2.61
CA SER A 170 -8.77 -0.68 3.26
C SER A 170 -7.63 -0.81 4.29
N HIS A 171 -7.36 0.25 5.05
CA HIS A 171 -6.30 0.25 6.04
C HIS A 171 -6.71 -0.50 7.31
N ARG A 172 -5.75 -1.19 7.92
CA ARG A 172 -5.91 -1.98 9.15
C ARG A 172 -5.02 -1.46 10.27
N TRP A 173 -5.36 -1.79 11.51
CA TRP A 173 -4.45 -1.72 12.64
C TRP A 173 -3.15 -2.46 12.32
N THR A 174 -2.04 -1.99 12.90
CA THR A 174 -0.78 -2.73 12.73
C THR A 174 -0.85 -4.08 13.44
N THR A 175 -0.05 -5.06 13.01
CA THR A 175 0.03 -6.38 13.66
C THR A 175 0.33 -6.31 15.16
N GLY A 176 1.00 -5.25 15.62
CA GLY A 176 1.26 -5.00 17.04
C GLY A 176 0.16 -4.23 17.78
N GLY A 177 -1.01 -4.01 17.17
CA GLY A 177 -2.12 -3.25 17.76
C GLY A 177 -1.87 -1.74 17.88
N ASN A 178 -0.78 -1.23 17.30
CA ASN A 178 -0.48 0.20 17.27
C ASN A 178 -1.28 0.91 16.17
N THR A 179 -1.54 2.20 16.40
CA THR A 179 -2.17 3.08 15.41
C THR A 179 -1.31 3.18 14.14
N PRO A 180 -1.88 2.96 12.95
CA PRO A 180 -1.17 3.11 11.69
C PRO A 180 -1.07 4.59 11.29
N SER A 181 -0.34 5.41 12.04
CA SER A 181 -0.36 6.89 11.91
C SER A 181 -0.07 7.40 10.49
N ALA A 182 0.88 6.79 9.77
CA ALA A 182 1.17 7.16 8.39
C ALA A 182 -0.01 6.92 7.43
N LYS A 183 -0.87 5.93 7.74
CA LYS A 183 -2.08 5.63 6.98
C LYS A 183 -3.22 6.60 7.30
N LEU A 184 -3.31 7.05 8.54
CA LEU A 184 -4.27 8.09 8.94
C LEU A 184 -3.90 9.46 8.36
N THR A 185 -2.62 9.74 8.09
CA THR A 185 -2.22 10.93 7.33
C THR A 185 -2.86 10.97 5.94
N VAL A 186 -2.98 9.82 5.27
CA VAL A 186 -3.65 9.71 3.97
C VAL A 186 -5.15 10.01 4.09
N TRP A 187 -5.78 9.69 5.23
CA TRP A 187 -7.18 10.02 5.47
C TRP A 187 -7.36 11.52 5.66
N ASN A 188 -6.44 12.20 6.36
CA ASN A 188 -6.43 13.67 6.46
C ASN A 188 -6.25 14.34 5.09
N GLU A 189 -5.42 13.76 4.22
CA GLU A 189 -5.26 14.22 2.85
C GLU A 189 -6.56 14.06 2.05
N ALA A 190 -7.28 12.94 2.22
CA ALA A 190 -8.61 12.75 1.63
C ALA A 190 -9.61 13.82 2.13
N MET A 191 -9.61 14.15 3.43
CA MET A 191 -10.44 15.23 3.98
C MET A 191 -10.14 16.58 3.32
N TYR A 192 -8.86 16.87 3.09
CA TYR A 192 -8.45 18.07 2.38
C TYR A 192 -8.98 18.08 0.94
N TYR A 193 -8.85 16.98 0.19
CA TYR A 193 -9.41 16.88 -1.16
C TYR A 193 -10.92 17.04 -1.20
N PHE A 194 -11.64 16.45 -0.24
CA PHE A 194 -13.08 16.64 -0.08
C PHE A 194 -13.45 18.11 0.19
N ALA A 195 -12.69 18.80 1.04
CA ALA A 195 -12.93 20.20 1.37
C ALA A 195 -12.74 21.15 0.16
N VAL A 196 -11.79 20.82 -0.73
CA VAL A 196 -11.47 21.65 -1.91
C VAL A 196 -12.10 21.17 -3.22
N ALA A 197 -12.95 20.14 -3.16
CA ALA A 197 -13.73 19.63 -4.28
C ALA A 197 -14.89 20.58 -4.67
N PRO A 198 -15.45 20.47 -5.88
CA PRO A 198 -16.63 21.23 -6.27
C PRO A 198 -17.80 20.97 -5.31
N LEU A 199 -18.60 22.02 -5.06
CA LEU A 199 -19.82 21.91 -4.28
C LEU A 199 -20.87 21.05 -5.00
N GLY A 200 -21.83 20.53 -4.24
CA GLY A 200 -22.96 19.73 -4.78
C GLY A 200 -22.66 18.25 -4.97
N PHE A 201 -21.43 17.80 -4.73
CA PHE A 201 -21.11 16.37 -4.62
C PHE A 201 -21.38 15.87 -3.22
N ARG A 202 -22.06 14.72 -3.11
CA ARG A 202 -22.03 13.88 -1.91
C ARG A 202 -20.60 13.33 -1.74
N LYS A 203 -20.05 13.34 -0.53
CA LYS A 203 -18.66 12.97 -0.28
C LYS A 203 -18.59 11.83 0.74
N VAL A 204 -18.01 10.71 0.35
CA VAL A 204 -17.95 9.51 1.19
C VAL A 204 -16.52 9.03 1.33
N LEU A 205 -16.03 8.96 2.56
CA LEU A 205 -14.85 8.16 2.88
C LEU A 205 -15.33 6.74 3.19
N PHE A 206 -15.07 5.80 2.28
CA PHE A 206 -15.43 4.39 2.44
C PHE A 206 -14.24 3.62 2.98
N VAL A 207 -14.34 3.12 4.21
CA VAL A 207 -13.21 2.52 4.94
C VAL A 207 -13.52 1.12 5.39
N LEU A 208 -12.48 0.31 5.51
CA LEU A 208 -12.60 -1.01 6.10
C LEU A 208 -12.93 -0.90 7.59
N ARG A 209 -13.91 -1.68 8.05
CA ARG A 209 -14.19 -1.91 9.46
C ARG A 209 -13.13 -2.84 10.05
N ASP A 210 -12.09 -2.26 10.63
CA ASP A 210 -11.03 -3.02 11.31
C ASP A 210 -11.08 -2.73 12.81
N HIS A 211 -11.60 -3.69 13.58
CA HIS A 211 -11.79 -3.58 15.02
C HIS A 211 -10.52 -3.99 15.79
N SER A 212 -10.13 -3.19 16.77
CA SER A 212 -9.05 -3.53 17.71
C SER A 212 -9.65 -4.11 18.98
N GLU A 213 -9.46 -5.41 19.22
CA GLU A 213 -9.89 -6.05 20.47
C GLU A 213 -9.25 -5.41 21.71
N SER A 214 -7.97 -5.05 21.63
CA SER A 214 -7.25 -4.45 22.76
C SER A 214 -7.68 -3.03 23.11
N ARG A 215 -8.25 -2.29 22.14
CA ARG A 215 -8.73 -0.92 22.35
C ARG A 215 -10.26 -0.83 22.46
N GLY A 216 -10.98 -1.88 22.06
CA GLY A 216 -12.44 -1.92 22.05
C GLY A 216 -13.08 -0.93 21.08
N LEU A 217 -12.39 -0.59 19.98
CA LEU A 217 -12.85 0.38 18.99
C LEU A 217 -12.26 0.10 17.60
N THR A 218 -12.92 0.59 16.55
CA THR A 218 -12.45 0.48 15.17
C THR A 218 -11.44 1.54 14.80
N LEU A 219 -10.74 1.31 13.69
CA LEU A 219 -9.81 2.30 13.16
C LEU A 219 -10.53 3.60 12.77
N ALA A 220 -11.78 3.54 12.29
CA ALA A 220 -12.56 4.71 11.95
C ALA A 220 -12.99 5.48 13.22
N GLU A 221 -13.47 4.79 14.25
CA GLU A 221 -13.76 5.40 15.57
C GLU A 221 -12.51 6.07 16.15
N HIS A 222 -11.35 5.41 16.07
CA HIS A 222 -10.08 6.00 16.48
C HIS A 222 -9.76 7.27 15.69
N TYR A 223 -9.92 7.24 14.37
CA TYR A 223 -9.65 8.37 13.50
C TYR A 223 -10.56 9.56 13.85
N VAL A 224 -11.87 9.33 13.97
CA VAL A 224 -12.84 10.38 14.28
C VAL A 224 -12.54 10.98 15.66
N SER A 225 -12.28 10.17 16.70
CA SER A 225 -11.98 10.69 18.05
C SER A 225 -10.80 11.67 18.09
N ARG A 226 -9.87 11.56 17.14
CA ARG A 226 -8.63 12.34 17.12
C ARG A 226 -8.63 13.46 16.08
N TYR A 227 -9.35 13.28 14.98
CA TYR A 227 -9.31 14.15 13.82
C TYR A 227 -10.68 14.70 13.41
N LEU A 228 -11.71 14.62 14.27
CA LEU A 228 -13.05 15.15 13.99
C LEU A 228 -13.03 16.60 13.45
N HIS A 229 -12.14 17.43 14.00
CA HIS A 229 -11.93 18.83 13.61
C HIS A 229 -11.38 19.02 12.18
N LEU A 230 -10.87 17.97 11.53
CA LEU A 230 -10.39 18.00 10.14
C LEU A 230 -11.43 17.44 9.15
N ILE A 231 -12.51 16.82 9.63
CA ILE A 231 -13.50 16.16 8.78
C ILE A 231 -14.54 17.22 8.35
N PRO A 232 -14.66 17.54 7.05
CA PRO A 232 -15.64 18.50 6.56
C PRO A 232 -17.07 18.13 6.94
N GLU A 233 -17.94 19.14 7.07
CA GLU A 233 -19.31 18.92 7.54
C GLU A 233 -20.14 18.01 6.63
N ASP A 234 -19.85 18.07 5.32
CA ASP A 234 -20.55 17.37 4.24
C ASP A 234 -19.88 16.04 3.83
N VAL A 235 -18.94 15.54 4.64
CA VAL A 235 -18.29 14.23 4.43
C VAL A 235 -18.94 13.17 5.32
N GLU A 236 -19.34 12.06 4.71
CA GLU A 236 -19.78 10.85 5.39
C GLU A 236 -18.60 9.87 5.54
N ILE A 237 -18.55 9.14 6.66
CA ILE A 237 -17.61 8.02 6.84
C ILE A 237 -18.41 6.73 6.93
N TRP A 238 -18.13 5.82 6.00
CA TRP A 238 -18.80 4.52 5.89
C TRP A 238 -17.81 3.42 6.23
N GLU A 239 -18.15 2.59 7.21
CA GLU A 239 -17.38 1.40 7.57
C GLU A 239 -17.96 0.16 6.91
N PHE A 240 -17.13 -0.56 6.17
CA PHE A 240 -17.47 -1.82 5.51
C PHE A 240 -16.86 -3.01 6.23
N ASP A 241 -17.71 -3.95 6.63
CA ASP A 241 -17.31 -5.22 7.20
C ASP A 241 -17.10 -6.24 6.07
N GLU A 242 -15.85 -6.62 5.82
CA GLU A 242 -15.51 -7.58 4.76
C GLU A 242 -16.02 -9.01 5.03
N GLU A 243 -16.27 -9.37 6.29
CA GLU A 243 -16.73 -10.70 6.67
C GLU A 243 -18.24 -10.85 6.44
N THR A 244 -19.01 -9.84 6.84
CA THR A 244 -20.47 -9.86 6.75
C THR A 244 -20.99 -9.18 5.47
N GLY A 245 -20.17 -8.36 4.81
CA GLY A 245 -20.57 -7.50 3.71
C GLY A 245 -21.47 -6.33 4.14
N ALA A 246 -21.61 -6.11 5.46
CA ALA A 246 -22.43 -5.04 6.01
C ALA A 246 -21.70 -3.68 5.93
N VAL A 247 -22.50 -2.62 5.89
CA VAL A 247 -22.01 -1.24 5.88
C VAL A 247 -22.70 -0.48 6.99
N SER A 248 -21.92 0.27 7.76
CA SER A 248 -22.43 1.20 8.78
C SER A 248 -21.93 2.61 8.48
N VAL A 249 -22.78 3.60 8.72
CA VAL A 249 -22.43 5.02 8.54
C VAL A 249 -22.19 5.63 9.91
N MET A 250 -21.04 6.26 10.11
CA MET A 250 -20.72 6.91 11.38
C MET A 250 -21.60 8.14 11.60
N ASP A 251 -22.21 8.26 12.78
CA ASP A 251 -22.98 9.45 13.17
C ASP A 251 -22.05 10.58 13.64
N LEU A 252 -21.44 11.27 12.66
CA LEU A 252 -20.53 12.37 12.92
C LEU A 252 -21.22 13.60 13.53
N GLN A 253 -22.52 13.78 13.30
CA GLN A 253 -23.27 14.93 13.82
C GLN A 253 -23.43 14.82 15.34
N SER A 254 -23.85 13.65 15.83
CA SER A 254 -23.92 13.40 17.28
C SER A 254 -22.56 13.58 17.96
N LEU A 255 -21.48 13.13 17.33
CA LEU A 255 -20.12 13.28 17.86
C LEU A 255 -19.68 14.76 17.96
N ARG A 256 -19.99 15.58 16.96
CA ARG A 256 -19.72 17.03 16.98
C ARG A 256 -20.48 17.73 18.11
N ASN A 257 -21.76 17.40 18.27
CA ASN A 257 -22.60 17.99 19.32
C ASN A 257 -22.14 17.63 20.74
N SER A 258 -21.50 16.46 20.92
CA SER A 258 -20.93 16.04 22.20
C SER A 258 -19.54 16.62 22.52
N SER A 259 -18.90 17.27 21.54
CA SER A 259 -17.51 17.76 21.66
C SER A 259 -17.43 19.26 22.03
N HIS A 260 -18.55 19.89 22.37
CA HIS A 260 -18.67 21.30 22.73
C HIS A 260 -19.09 21.50 24.19
#